data_AF-A0A2K8NZT4-F1
#
_entry.id   AF-A0A2K8NZT4-F1
#
_cell.length_a   1.000
_cell.length_b   1.000
_cell.length_c   1.000
_cell.angle_alpha   90.00
_cell.angle_beta   90.00
_cell.angle_gamma   90.00
#
_symmetry.space_group_name_H-M   'P 1'
#
loop_
_entity.id
_entity.type
_entity.pdbx_description
1 polymer ?
#
loop_
_entity_poly.entity_id
_entity_poly.type
_entity_poly.pdbx_seq_one_letter_code
_entity_poly.pdbx_strand_id
1 'polypeptide(L)'
;MYVTQFKEEEIPQLPVNIRTLIPSPTMITVKENSKEGVLASIYLKYPELTNRIYVSGIKLETTNLYQAVIKVNKNDDKYFENTLLKYYWDD
;
A
#
# COMPACT_ATOMS: atom_id res chain seq x y z
N MET A 1 -20.37 47.15 3.51
CA MET A 1 -19.21 46.42 2.95
C MET A 1 -19.55 44.95 2.99
N TYR A 2 -19.71 44.30 1.84
CA TYR A 2 -19.90 42.86 1.75
C TYR A 2 -18.53 42.22 1.63
N VAL A 3 -18.08 41.54 2.68
CA VAL A 3 -16.85 40.75 2.63
C VAL A 3 -17.23 39.42 1.97
N THR A 4 -16.95 39.31 0.68
CA THR A 4 -17.04 38.04 -0.04
C THR A 4 -15.94 37.13 0.50
N GLN A 5 -16.30 36.18 1.36
CA GLN A 5 -15.41 35.09 1.71
C GLN A 5 -15.21 34.24 0.46
N PHE A 6 -14.01 34.32 -0.13
CA PHE A 6 -13.57 33.34 -1.11
C PHE A 6 -13.47 32.00 -0.38
N LYS A 7 -14.39 31.07 -0.67
CA LYS A 7 -14.17 29.65 -0.36
C LYS A 7 -12.90 29.27 -1.12
N GLU A 8 -11.85 28.87 -0.40
CA GLU A 8 -10.77 28.10 -1.01
C GLU A 8 -11.43 26.92 -1.74
N GLU A 9 -11.34 26.90 -3.07
CA GLU A 9 -11.74 25.74 -3.85
C GLU A 9 -10.88 24.57 -3.36
N GLU A 10 -11.52 23.56 -2.78
CA GLU A 10 -10.86 22.28 -2.50
C GLU A 10 -10.37 21.74 -3.84
N ILE A 11 -9.06 21.88 -4.09
CA ILE A 11 -8.42 21.29 -5.27
C ILE A 11 -8.69 19.78 -5.19
N PRO A 12 -9.36 19.17 -6.17
CA PRO A 12 -9.62 17.75 -6.16
C PRO A 12 -8.29 17.02 -6.07
N GLN A 13 -8.03 16.32 -4.96
CA GLN A 13 -6.83 15.48 -4.87
C GLN A 13 -6.98 14.36 -5.88
N LEU A 14 -6.09 14.34 -6.86
CA LEU A 14 -6.04 13.27 -7.84
C LEU A 14 -5.71 11.95 -7.13
N PRO A 15 -6.42 10.85 -7.45
CA PRO A 15 -6.07 9.54 -6.92
C PRO A 15 -4.61 9.20 -7.23
N VAL A 16 -3.94 8.55 -6.28
CA VAL A 16 -2.53 8.18 -6.35
C VAL A 16 -2.42 6.69 -6.66
N ASN A 17 -1.68 6.35 -7.71
CA ASN A 17 -1.41 4.96 -8.04
C ASN A 17 -0.49 4.34 -6.97
N ILE A 18 -0.88 3.24 -6.32
CA ILE A 18 -0.07 2.63 -5.26
C ILE A 18 1.34 2.21 -5.74
N ARG A 19 1.53 1.99 -7.05
CA ARG A 19 2.84 1.65 -7.63
C ARG A 19 3.85 2.80 -7.57
N THR A 20 3.41 4.05 -7.37
CA THR A 20 4.34 5.17 -7.15
C THR A 20 4.93 5.15 -5.75
N LEU A 21 4.22 4.59 -4.78
CA LEU A 21 4.69 4.40 -3.40
C LEU A 21 5.47 3.09 -3.24
N ILE A 22 4.89 2.01 -3.77
CA ILE A 22 5.44 0.65 -3.72
C ILE A 22 5.71 0.19 -5.16
N PRO A 23 6.84 0.61 -5.76
CA PRO A 23 7.19 0.23 -7.12
C PRO A 23 7.38 -1.29 -7.21
N SER A 24 6.89 -1.92 -8.27
CA SER A 24 6.98 -3.37 -8.44
C SER A 24 8.23 -3.75 -9.25
N PRO A 25 9.06 -4.72 -8.81
CA PRO A 25 9.01 -5.40 -7.51
C PRO A 25 9.72 -4.58 -6.42
N THR A 26 9.06 -4.34 -5.29
CA THR A 26 9.72 -3.84 -4.07
C THR A 26 10.11 -5.05 -3.23
N MET A 27 11.30 -5.00 -2.63
CA MET A 27 11.77 -6.02 -1.69
C MET A 27 11.77 -5.48 -0.26
N ILE A 28 11.16 -6.22 0.67
CA ILE A 28 11.20 -5.91 2.11
C ILE A 28 11.52 -7.15 2.95
N THR A 29 11.92 -6.95 4.20
CA THR A 29 12.01 -8.01 5.20
C THR A 29 10.72 -8.05 6.00
N VAL A 30 10.16 -9.23 6.19
CA VAL A 30 8.92 -9.43 6.95
C VAL A 30 9.21 -10.31 8.15
N LYS A 31 8.68 -9.93 9.32
CA LYS A 31 8.91 -10.67 10.58
C LYS A 31 8.08 -11.95 10.70
N GLU A 32 6.92 -11.97 10.06
CA GLU A 32 5.97 -13.08 10.13
C GLU A 32 5.38 -13.33 8.74
N ASN A 33 5.45 -14.58 8.27
CA ASN A 33 4.93 -14.97 6.96
C ASN A 33 3.41 -15.18 6.95
N SER A 34 2.69 -14.14 7.34
CA SER A 34 1.24 -14.03 7.31
C SER A 34 0.82 -12.76 6.57
N LYS A 35 -0.47 -12.65 6.23
CA LYS A 35 -0.98 -11.44 5.57
C LYS A 35 -0.81 -10.23 6.47
N GLU A 36 -1.06 -10.43 7.76
CA GLU A 36 -0.95 -9.46 8.82
C GLU A 36 0.50 -9.01 9.01
N GLY A 37 1.45 -9.96 9.03
CA GLY A 37 2.88 -9.66 9.13
C GLY A 37 3.42 -8.85 7.95
N VAL A 38 2.99 -9.20 6.72
CA VAL A 38 3.32 -8.44 5.51
C VAL A 38 2.74 -7.02 5.60
N LEU A 39 1.46 -6.87 5.97
CA LEU A 39 0.82 -5.55 6.12
C LEU A 39 1.51 -4.69 7.17
N ALA A 40 1.81 -5.26 8.34
CA ALA A 40 2.53 -4.55 9.40
C ALA A 40 3.87 -4.01 8.88
N SER A 41 4.60 -4.82 8.10
CA SER A 41 5.88 -4.41 7.52
C SER A 41 5.71 -3.31 6.46
N ILE A 42 4.63 -3.33 5.67
CA ILE A 42 4.30 -2.26 4.73
C ILE A 42 3.97 -0.97 5.49
N TYR A 43 3.14 -1.04 6.54
CA TYR A 43 2.72 0.14 7.30
C TYR A 43 3.86 0.82 8.04
N LEU A 44 4.89 0.07 8.45
CA LEU A 44 6.11 0.66 9.00
C LEU A 44 6.85 1.54 7.99
N LYS A 45 6.77 1.21 6.70
CA LYS A 45 7.47 1.93 5.63
C LYS A 45 6.59 2.99 4.95
N TYR A 46 5.29 2.74 4.87
CA TYR A 46 4.27 3.56 4.20
C TYR A 46 3.04 3.71 5.12
N PRO A 47 3.15 4.46 6.23
CA PRO A 47 2.08 4.60 7.22
C PRO A 47 0.79 5.19 6.64
N GLU A 48 0.88 5.97 5.55
CA GLU A 48 -0.26 6.53 4.84
C GLU A 48 -1.19 5.47 4.23
N LEU A 49 -0.72 4.23 4.06
CA LEU A 49 -1.49 3.10 3.53
C LEU A 49 -2.21 2.28 4.61
N THR A 50 -2.06 2.64 5.89
CA THR A 50 -2.69 1.93 7.02
C THR A 50 -4.21 1.85 6.84
N ASN A 51 -4.77 0.64 6.92
CA ASN A 51 -6.20 0.33 6.69
C ASN A 51 -6.73 0.64 5.28
N ARG A 52 -5.86 0.95 4.32
CA ARG A 52 -6.24 1.26 2.92
C ARG A 52 -5.97 0.13 1.94
N ILE A 53 -5.14 -0.83 2.35
CA ILE A 53 -4.68 -1.93 1.51
C ILE A 53 -4.89 -3.27 2.22
N TYR A 54 -4.92 -4.35 1.43
CA TYR A 54 -4.96 -5.71 1.92
C TYR A 54 -4.06 -6.63 1.07
N VAL A 55 -3.61 -7.72 1.69
CA VAL A 55 -2.85 -8.77 1.00
C VAL A 55 -3.84 -9.80 0.46
N SER A 56 -3.95 -9.86 -0.87
CA SER A 56 -4.88 -10.78 -1.53
C SER A 56 -4.36 -12.21 -1.64
N GLY A 57 -3.04 -12.41 -1.63
CA GLY A 57 -2.41 -13.71 -1.67
C GLY A 57 -0.90 -13.62 -1.40
N ILE A 58 -0.35 -14.73 -0.92
CA ILE A 58 1.08 -14.94 -0.68
C ILE A 58 1.48 -16.21 -1.43
N LYS A 59 2.62 -16.17 -2.11
CA LYS A 59 3.17 -17.31 -2.84
C LYS A 59 4.68 -17.42 -2.59
N LEU A 60 5.15 -18.63 -2.33
CA LEU A 60 6.59 -18.93 -2.30
C LEU A 60 7.14 -18.93 -3.73
N GLU A 61 8.22 -18.19 -3.97
CA GLU A 61 8.91 -18.11 -5.28
C GLU A 61 10.20 -18.95 -5.28
N THR A 62 10.97 -18.92 -4.18
CA THR A 62 12.23 -19.66 -3.99
C THR A 62 12.48 -19.78 -2.48
N THR A 63 13.42 -20.64 -2.03
CA THR A 63 13.81 -20.77 -0.61
C THR A 63 13.83 -19.42 0.10
N ASN A 64 12.97 -19.27 1.11
CA ASN A 64 12.80 -18.09 1.95
C ASN A 64 12.37 -16.79 1.22
N LEU A 65 12.11 -16.85 -0.10
CA LEU A 65 11.63 -15.73 -0.91
C LEU A 65 10.15 -15.91 -1.27
N TYR A 66 9.34 -14.96 -0.83
CA TYR A 66 7.90 -14.93 -1.03
C TYR A 66 7.48 -13.72 -1.86
N GLN A 67 6.31 -13.82 -2.46
CA GLN A 67 5.65 -12.75 -3.19
C GLN A 67 4.23 -12.55 -2.66
N ALA A 68 3.91 -11.34 -2.26
CA ALA A 68 2.58 -10.91 -1.86
C ALA A 68 1.95 -10.00 -2.93
N VAL A 69 0.64 -10.19 -3.16
CA VAL A 69 -0.16 -9.32 -4.02
C VAL A 69 -0.90 -8.31 -3.16
N ILE A 70 -0.47 -7.05 -3.22
CA ILE A 70 -1.04 -5.93 -2.47
C ILE A 70 -2.11 -5.27 -3.32
N LYS A 71 -3.31 -5.12 -2.75
CA LYS A 71 -4.44 -4.48 -3.39
C LYS A 71 -4.94 -3.32 -2.55
N VAL A 72 -5.36 -2.26 -3.21
CA VAL A 72 -6.07 -1.16 -2.55
C VAL A 72 -7.52 -1.59 -2.29
N ASN A 73 -8.07 -1.17 -1.14
CA ASN A 73 -9.47 -1.35 -0.81
C ASN A 73 -10.35 -0.71 -1.88
N LYS A 74 -11.40 -1.41 -2.33
CA LYS A 74 -12.27 -0.93 -3.41
C LYS A 74 -13.00 0.39 -3.10
N ASN A 75 -13.10 0.73 -1.81
CA ASN A 75 -13.74 1.94 -1.31
C ASN A 75 -12.73 3.05 -1.00
N ASP A 76 -11.43 2.85 -1.26
CA ASP A 76 -10.44 3.90 -1.09
C ASP A 76 -10.56 4.87 -2.27
N ASP A 77 -10.75 6.14 -1.93
CA ASP A 77 -10.90 7.27 -2.86
C ASP A 77 -9.55 7.91 -3.22
N LYS A 78 -8.51 7.63 -2.43
CA LYS A 78 -7.20 8.27 -2.53
C LYS A 78 -6.19 7.42 -3.29
N TYR A 79 -6.23 6.11 -3.16
CA TYR A 79 -5.29 5.20 -3.81
C TYR A 79 -5.99 4.25 -4.78
N PHE A 80 -5.28 3.79 -5.80
CA PHE A 80 -5.80 2.81 -6.76
C PHE A 80 -4.69 1.89 -7.29
N GLU A 81 -5.09 0.89 -8.11
CA GLU A 81 -4.25 -0.19 -8.65
C GLU A 81 -3.78 -1.24 -7.62
N ASN A 82 -3.08 -2.26 -8.13
CA ASN A 82 -2.44 -3.30 -7.35
C ASN A 82 -0.93 -3.30 -7.59
N THR A 83 -0.17 -3.81 -6.62
CA THR A 83 1.29 -3.95 -6.75
C THR A 83 1.76 -5.30 -6.21
N LEU A 84 2.94 -5.73 -6.68
CA LEU A 84 3.58 -6.95 -6.23
C LEU A 84 4.74 -6.59 -5.29
N LEU A 85 4.75 -7.25 -4.16
CA LEU A 85 5.78 -7.11 -3.14
C LEU A 85 6.51 -8.43 -3.00
N LYS A 86 7.84 -8.41 -3.11
CA LYS A 86 8.68 -9.56 -2.77
C LYS A 86 9.20 -9.38 -1.36
N TYR A 87 9.32 -10.45 -0.60
CA TYR A 87 9.91 -10.39 0.72
C TYR A 87 10.63 -11.67 1.10
N TYR A 88 11.66 -11.50 1.91
CA TYR A 88 12.32 -12.62 2.57
C TYR A 88 11.70 -12.87 3.93
N TRP A 89 11.54 -14.15 4.25
CA TRP A 89 11.21 -14.63 5.58
C TRP A 89 12.13 -15.81 5.89
N ASP A 90 13.07 -15.57 6.80
CA ASP A 90 13.87 -16.61 7.43
C ASP A 90 13.16 -16.98 8.74
N ASP A 91 12.64 -18.20 8.80
CA ASP A 91 12.08 -18.84 10.01
C ASP A 91 13.22 -19.27 10.95
#